data_AF-A0A1I8J8Q5-F1
#
_entry.id   AF-A0A1I8J8Q5-F1
#
_cell.length_a   1.000
_cell.length_b   1.000
_cell.length_c   1.000
_cell.angle_alpha   90.00
_cell.angle_beta   90.00
_cell.angle_gamma   90.00
#
_symmetry.space_group_name_H-M   'P 1'
#
loop_
_entity.id
_entity.type
_entity.pdbx_description
1 polymer ?
#
loop_
_entity_poly.entity_id
_entity_poly.type
_entity_poly.pdbx_seq_one_letter_code
_entity_poly.pdbx_strand_id
1 'polypeptide(L)'
;ITALIVLLCIAASHQQLPSLPEEFFRCICLIESDCNNNIGCAPDPTPCPAVPTRLRTPSGSTRWLECTTGRNNQACSRETMLYYFARYGRYCTNNRPPTLQDYARIHNGGPLGCRHHYTAGYWDKVRTCLEPR
;
A
#
# COMPACT_ATOMS: atom_id res chain seq x y z
N ILE A 1 -0.39 38.60 37.15
CA ILE A 1 -0.91 38.26 35.81
C ILE A 1 0.20 37.50 35.09
N THR A 2 0.36 36.23 35.45
CA THR A 2 1.45 35.38 34.96
C THR A 2 0.87 34.58 33.81
N ALA A 3 1.27 34.91 32.59
CA ALA A 3 0.79 34.26 31.38
C ALA A 3 1.21 32.78 31.41
N LEU A 4 0.24 31.90 31.69
CA LEU A 4 0.36 30.49 31.39
C LEU A 4 0.52 30.36 29.88
N ILE A 5 1.73 30.00 29.46
CA ILE A 5 2.01 29.51 28.13
C ILE A 5 1.28 28.17 28.01
N VAL A 6 0.02 28.23 27.58
CA VAL A 6 -0.72 27.09 27.06
C VAL A 6 -0.10 26.80 25.70
N LEU A 7 1.01 26.08 25.70
CA LEU A 7 1.60 25.49 24.50
C LEU A 7 0.68 24.33 24.10
N LEU A 8 -0.44 24.68 23.46
CA LEU A 8 -1.26 23.74 22.70
C LEU A 8 -0.36 23.19 21.59
N CYS A 9 0.30 22.07 21.87
CA CYS A 9 0.86 21.20 20.84
C CYS A 9 -0.30 20.71 19.98
N ILE A 10 -0.66 21.49 18.97
CA ILE A 10 -1.41 20.99 17.83
C ILE A 10 -0.42 20.04 17.15
N ALA A 11 -0.40 18.79 17.61
CA ALA A 11 0.26 17.72 16.88
C ALA A 11 -0.51 17.60 15.56
N ALA A 12 -0.01 18.32 14.53
CA ALA A 12 -0.34 18.01 13.16
C ALA A 12 -0.16 16.50 13.04
N SER A 13 -1.26 15.78 12.88
CA SER A 13 -1.25 14.33 12.75
C SER A 13 -0.67 14.02 11.38
N HIS A 14 0.66 14.13 11.27
CA HIS A 14 1.37 13.71 10.08
C HIS A 14 1.10 12.22 9.96
N GLN A 15 0.44 11.78 8.87
CA GLN A 15 0.21 10.36 8.65
C GLN A 15 1.59 9.71 8.50
N GLN A 16 2.08 9.09 9.57
CA GLN A 16 3.30 8.31 9.53
C GLN A 16 3.08 7.13 8.59
N LEU A 17 3.84 7.09 7.49
CA LEU A 17 3.83 5.96 6.57
C LEU A 17 4.40 4.72 7.29
N PRO A 18 3.86 3.51 7.03
CA PRO A 18 4.42 2.30 7.60
C PRO A 18 5.83 2.06 7.06
N SER A 19 6.75 1.68 7.95
CA SER A 19 8.07 1.18 7.52
C SER A 19 7.94 -0.31 7.20
N LEU A 20 8.11 -0.68 5.92
CA LEU A 20 8.02 -2.05 5.43
C LEU A 20 9.34 -2.46 4.75
N PRO A 21 9.76 -3.73 4.84
CA PRO A 21 10.98 -4.22 4.20
C PRO A 21 10.96 -4.03 2.67
N GLU A 22 12.12 -3.81 2.06
CA GLU A 22 12.27 -3.76 0.60
C GLU A 22 11.82 -5.06 -0.06
N GLU A 23 12.14 -6.18 0.59
CA GLU A 23 11.81 -7.53 0.14
C GLU A 23 10.30 -7.73 0.02
N PHE A 24 9.51 -7.07 0.87
CA PHE A 24 8.05 -7.11 0.77
C PHE A 24 7.58 -6.50 -0.55
N PHE A 25 8.08 -5.31 -0.90
CA PHE A 25 7.71 -4.65 -2.16
C PHE A 25 8.23 -5.41 -3.38
N ARG A 26 9.43 -5.98 -3.31
CA ARG A 26 9.98 -6.86 -4.35
C ARG A 26 9.06 -8.07 -4.58
N CYS A 27 8.58 -8.70 -3.51
CA CYS A 27 7.71 -9.87 -3.60
C CYS A 27 6.33 -9.55 -4.19
N ILE A 28 5.69 -8.46 -3.75
CA ILE A 28 4.44 -7.99 -4.34
C ILE A 28 4.62 -7.75 -5.84
N CYS A 29 5.68 -7.04 -6.22
CA CYS A 29 6.02 -6.74 -7.61
C CYS A 29 6.21 -8.02 -8.47
N LEU A 30 6.91 -9.04 -7.97
CA LEU A 30 7.07 -10.31 -8.68
C LEU A 30 5.74 -11.06 -8.85
N ILE A 31 4.88 -11.04 -7.83
CA ILE A 31 3.60 -11.76 -7.85
C ILE A 31 2.58 -11.08 -8.78
N GLU A 32 2.54 -9.74 -8.78
CA GLU A 32 1.57 -8.97 -9.55
C GLU A 32 1.95 -8.86 -11.04
N SER A 33 3.24 -8.80 -11.35
CA SER A 33 3.69 -8.45 -12.70
C SER A 33 5.00 -9.10 -13.14
N ASP A 34 5.57 -10.03 -12.37
CA ASP A 34 6.97 -10.47 -12.54
C ASP A 34 7.95 -9.29 -12.52
N CYS A 35 7.59 -8.22 -11.81
CA CYS A 35 8.27 -6.93 -11.86
C CYS A 35 8.45 -6.34 -13.26
N ASN A 36 7.62 -6.73 -14.22
CA ASN A 36 7.65 -6.21 -15.57
C ASN A 36 6.94 -4.85 -15.65
N ASN A 37 7.73 -3.80 -15.82
CA ASN A 37 7.25 -2.42 -15.89
C ASN A 37 6.48 -2.09 -17.18
N ASN A 38 6.44 -3.01 -18.14
CA ASN A 38 5.86 -2.79 -19.47
C ASN A 38 4.54 -3.52 -19.68
N ILE A 39 4.01 -4.23 -18.67
CA ILE A 39 2.70 -4.90 -18.78
C ILE A 39 1.57 -3.90 -19.05
N GLY A 40 1.72 -2.67 -18.55
CA GLY A 40 0.72 -1.62 -18.73
C GLY A 40 -0.61 -2.00 -18.09
N CYS A 41 -1.70 -1.55 -18.70
CA CYS A 41 -3.05 -1.84 -18.26
C CYS A 41 -3.64 -2.98 -19.10
N ALA A 42 -4.09 -4.06 -18.45
CA ALA A 42 -4.84 -5.09 -19.16
C ALA A 42 -6.13 -4.51 -19.76
N PRO A 43 -6.54 -4.92 -20.98
CA PRO A 43 -7.80 -4.54 -21.59
C PRO A 43 -8.95 -5.36 -20.97
N ASP A 44 -9.21 -5.17 -19.68
CA ASP A 44 -10.31 -5.77 -18.94
C ASP A 44 -11.25 -4.66 -18.45
N PRO A 45 -12.54 -4.93 -18.11
CA PRO A 45 -13.42 -3.91 -17.52
C PRO A 45 -12.96 -3.51 -16.11
N THR A 46 -11.98 -4.22 -15.55
CA THR A 46 -11.27 -3.88 -14.33
C THR A 46 -10.24 -2.80 -14.64
N PRO A 47 -10.32 -1.58 -14.05
CA PRO A 47 -9.27 -0.59 -14.23
C PRO A 47 -7.92 -1.19 -13.80
N CYS A 48 -6.84 -0.87 -14.55
CA CYS A 48 -5.49 -1.43 -14.39
C CYS A 48 -5.15 -1.70 -12.93
N PRO A 49 -4.46 -2.82 -12.59
CA PRO A 49 -4.37 -3.40 -11.23
C PRO A 49 -4.52 -2.31 -10.18
N ALA A 50 -5.77 -2.20 -9.70
CA ALA A 50 -6.32 -0.96 -9.20
C ALA A 50 -5.49 -0.46 -8.03
N VAL A 51 -4.60 0.49 -8.33
CA VAL A 51 -4.11 1.40 -7.32
C VAL A 51 -5.37 2.07 -6.78
N PRO A 52 -5.66 1.95 -5.48
CA PRO A 52 -6.95 2.32 -4.92
C PRO A 52 -7.31 3.74 -5.34
N THR A 53 -8.41 3.85 -6.09
CA THR A 53 -8.80 4.98 -6.95
C THR A 53 -9.13 6.29 -6.21
N ARG A 54 -8.74 6.41 -4.94
CA ARG A 54 -8.85 7.60 -4.08
C ARG A 54 -7.64 7.79 -3.17
N LEU A 55 -6.44 7.46 -3.65
CA LEU A 55 -5.20 7.92 -3.02
C LEU A 55 -4.68 9.08 -3.85
N ARG A 56 -4.79 10.29 -3.28
CA ARG A 56 -4.05 11.44 -3.76
C ARG A 56 -2.58 11.13 -3.43
N THR A 57 -1.75 10.93 -4.44
CA THR A 57 -0.30 10.88 -4.22
C THR A 57 0.15 12.22 -3.64
N PRO A 58 1.27 12.28 -2.91
CA PRO A 58 1.81 13.55 -2.38
C PRO A 58 2.12 14.57 -3.46
N SER A 59 2.34 14.11 -4.70
CA SER A 59 2.53 14.95 -5.88
C SER A 59 1.26 15.69 -6.32
N GLY A 60 0.12 15.50 -5.65
CA GLY A 60 -1.12 16.22 -5.93
C GLY A 60 -1.72 15.92 -7.32
N SER A 61 -1.19 14.94 -8.05
CA SER A 61 -1.61 14.66 -9.42
C SER A 61 -2.69 13.59 -9.47
N THR A 62 -3.62 13.79 -10.40
CA THR A 62 -4.70 12.89 -10.83
C THR A 62 -4.18 11.65 -11.58
N ARG A 63 -2.91 11.26 -11.42
CA ARG A 63 -2.19 10.38 -12.36
C ARG A 63 -1.83 9.03 -11.75
N TRP A 64 -2.79 8.33 -11.14
CA TRP A 64 -2.63 6.90 -10.80
C TRP A 64 -2.11 6.09 -11.99
N LEU A 65 -2.56 6.46 -13.20
CA LEU A 65 -2.09 5.90 -14.47
C LEU A 65 -0.58 6.09 -14.67
N GLU A 66 0.01 7.22 -14.25
CA GLU A 66 1.46 7.42 -14.33
C GLU A 66 2.24 6.53 -13.36
N CYS A 67 1.69 6.25 -12.17
CA CYS A 67 2.27 5.24 -11.28
C CYS A 67 2.16 3.83 -11.84
N THR A 68 1.25 3.56 -12.78
CA THR A 68 1.07 2.23 -13.38
C THR A 68 1.84 2.08 -14.70
N THR A 69 1.84 3.09 -15.57
CA THR A 69 2.32 3.01 -16.95
C THR A 69 3.48 3.96 -17.26
N GLY A 70 3.89 4.80 -16.31
CA GLY A 70 4.99 5.76 -16.48
C GLY A 70 6.38 5.14 -16.32
N ARG A 71 7.42 5.87 -16.75
CA ARG A 71 8.83 5.46 -16.66
C ARG A 71 9.30 5.16 -15.22
N ASN A 72 8.69 5.80 -14.22
CA ASN A 72 8.99 5.64 -12.80
C ASN A 72 7.90 4.85 -12.04
N ASN A 73 7.17 3.96 -12.73
CA ASN A 73 6.00 3.27 -12.18
C ASN A 73 6.30 2.47 -10.89
N GLN A 74 7.47 1.83 -10.75
CA GLN A 74 7.78 1.08 -9.52
C GLN A 74 7.86 1.96 -8.27
N ALA A 75 8.64 3.05 -8.31
CA ALA A 75 8.80 3.94 -7.16
C ALA A 75 7.48 4.63 -6.79
N CYS A 76 6.74 5.08 -7.79
CA CYS A 76 5.41 5.69 -7.63
C CYS A 76 4.37 4.70 -7.07
N SER A 77 4.38 3.47 -7.57
CA SER A 77 3.51 2.39 -7.07
C SER A 77 3.83 2.04 -5.61
N ARG A 78 5.11 1.96 -5.27
CA ARG A 78 5.55 1.72 -3.89
C ARG A 78 5.08 2.80 -2.93
N GLU A 79 5.30 4.06 -3.28
CA GLU A 79 4.82 5.18 -2.49
C GLU A 79 3.31 5.10 -2.31
N THR A 80 2.57 4.81 -3.39
CA THR A 80 1.12 4.70 -3.31
C THR A 80 0.66 3.55 -2.41
N MET A 81 1.35 2.40 -2.43
CA MET A 81 1.10 1.30 -1.49
C MET A 81 1.30 1.77 -0.03
N LEU A 82 2.35 2.53 0.27
CA LEU A 82 2.59 3.06 1.61
C LEU A 82 1.44 3.96 2.08
N TYR A 83 0.94 4.86 1.24
CA TYR A 83 -0.23 5.68 1.57
C TYR A 83 -1.50 4.84 1.75
N TYR A 84 -1.68 3.80 0.93
CA TYR A 84 -2.78 2.88 1.09
C TYR A 84 -2.75 2.18 2.44
N PHE A 85 -1.57 1.69 2.83
CA PHE A 85 -1.33 0.98 4.07
C PHE A 85 -1.40 1.89 5.29
N ALA A 86 -0.98 3.15 5.17
CA ALA A 86 -1.20 4.16 6.21
C ALA A 86 -2.71 4.40 6.45
N ARG A 87 -3.51 4.39 5.38
CA ARG A 87 -4.95 4.62 5.46
C ARG A 87 -5.75 3.42 5.96
N TYR A 88 -5.46 2.23 5.45
CA TYR A 88 -6.31 1.04 5.65
C TYR A 88 -5.64 -0.08 6.45
N GLY A 89 -4.33 -0.01 6.70
CA GLY A 89 -3.55 -1.08 7.34
C GLY A 89 -4.12 -1.58 8.67
N ARG A 90 -4.86 -0.74 9.39
CA ARG A 90 -5.46 -1.07 10.70
C ARG A 90 -6.93 -1.54 10.64
N TYR A 91 -7.57 -1.55 9.48
CA TYR A 91 -9.03 -1.78 9.35
C TYR A 91 -9.50 -3.16 9.84
N CYS A 92 -8.59 -4.13 9.94
CA CYS A 92 -8.87 -5.50 10.34
C CYS A 92 -7.96 -6.03 11.45
N THR A 93 -7.18 -5.15 12.07
CA THR A 93 -6.14 -5.57 13.01
C THR A 93 -6.62 -5.55 14.46
N ASN A 94 -7.87 -5.14 14.73
CA ASN A 94 -8.41 -4.97 16.09
C ASN A 94 -7.45 -4.16 16.97
N ASN A 95 -6.97 -3.03 16.45
CA ASN A 95 -5.99 -2.12 17.06
C ASN A 95 -4.57 -2.68 17.27
N ARG A 96 -4.29 -3.96 16.99
CA ARG A 96 -2.92 -4.47 16.99
C ARG A 96 -2.11 -3.85 15.83
N PRO A 97 -0.77 -3.75 15.93
CA PRO A 97 0.08 -3.37 14.81
C PRO A 97 -0.17 -4.29 13.58
N PRO A 98 -0.31 -3.74 12.36
CA PRO A 98 -0.49 -4.56 11.18
C PRO A 98 0.77 -5.39 10.88
N THR A 99 0.57 -6.61 10.39
CA THR A 99 1.64 -7.52 9.95
C THR A 99 1.81 -7.45 8.43
N LEU A 100 2.88 -8.06 7.91
CA LEU A 100 3.05 -8.22 6.45
C LEU A 100 1.89 -8.99 5.82
N GLN A 101 1.30 -9.95 6.55
CA GLN A 101 0.10 -10.65 6.10
C GLN A 101 -1.08 -9.71 5.94
N ASP A 102 -1.31 -8.79 6.89
CA ASP A 102 -2.41 -7.83 6.78
C ASP A 102 -2.21 -6.94 5.55
N TYR A 103 -1.00 -6.40 5.36
CA TYR A 103 -0.69 -5.53 4.22
C TYR A 103 -0.82 -6.27 2.88
N ALA A 104 -0.31 -7.50 2.76
CA ALA A 104 -0.43 -8.31 1.55
C ALA A 104 -1.91 -8.57 1.20
N ARG A 105 -2.71 -8.94 2.20
CA ARG A 105 -4.13 -9.24 1.99
C ARG A 105 -4.95 -7.98 1.71
N ILE A 106 -4.59 -6.84 2.30
CA ILE A 106 -5.18 -5.52 1.99
C ILE A 106 -4.83 -5.08 0.58
N HIS A 107 -3.59 -5.31 0.12
CA HIS A 107 -3.19 -5.03 -1.26
C HIS A 107 -4.03 -5.83 -2.26
N ASN A 108 -4.18 -7.14 -2.03
CA ASN A 108 -4.93 -8.01 -2.94
C ASN A 108 -6.45 -7.83 -2.88
N GLY A 109 -7.02 -7.66 -1.68
CA GLY A 109 -8.47 -7.68 -1.47
C GLY A 109 -9.11 -6.34 -1.12
N GLY A 110 -8.36 -5.23 -1.19
CA GLY A 110 -8.85 -3.91 -0.83
C GLY A 110 -8.87 -3.64 0.69
N PRO A 111 -9.57 -2.59 1.17
CA PRO A 111 -9.47 -2.12 2.56
C PRO A 111 -9.81 -3.16 3.64
N LEU A 112 -10.62 -4.16 3.27
CA LEU A 112 -11.04 -5.25 4.15
C LEU A 112 -10.49 -6.60 3.69
N GLY A 113 -9.53 -6.63 2.75
CA GLY A 113 -9.00 -7.85 2.14
C GLY A 113 -8.48 -8.89 3.14
N CYS A 114 -7.88 -8.44 4.24
CA CYS A 114 -7.46 -9.25 5.39
C CYS A 114 -8.59 -10.00 6.12
N ARG A 115 -9.87 -9.63 5.92
CA ARG A 115 -11.03 -10.36 6.48
C ARG A 115 -11.53 -11.47 5.55
N HIS A 116 -11.13 -11.45 4.29
CA HIS A 116 -11.69 -12.36 3.28
C HIS A 116 -10.81 -13.57 3.05
N HIS A 117 -11.38 -14.77 3.06
CA HIS A 117 -10.63 -16.02 2.90
C HIS A 117 -9.93 -16.12 1.53
N TYR A 118 -10.49 -15.53 0.46
CA TYR A 118 -9.91 -15.59 -0.88
C TYR A 118 -8.52 -14.92 -0.99
N THR A 119 -8.15 -14.03 -0.05
CA THR A 119 -6.82 -13.41 -0.03
C THR A 119 -5.76 -14.27 0.68
N ALA A 120 -6.14 -15.40 1.28
CA ALA A 120 -5.20 -16.29 1.97
C ALA A 120 -4.15 -16.87 1.02
N GLY A 121 -4.59 -17.34 -0.16
CA GLY A 121 -3.66 -17.87 -1.18
C GLY A 121 -2.71 -16.81 -1.73
N TYR A 122 -3.12 -15.53 -1.76
CA TYR A 122 -2.21 -14.43 -2.10
C TYR A 122 -1.12 -14.26 -1.04
N TRP A 123 -1.50 -14.29 0.24
CA TRP A 123 -0.54 -14.24 1.34
C TRP A 123 0.45 -15.40 1.29
N ASP A 124 0.00 -16.62 0.99
CA ASP A 124 0.91 -17.77 0.89
C ASP A 124 2.01 -17.54 -0.15
N LYS A 125 1.67 -16.97 -1.32
CA LYS A 125 2.66 -16.57 -2.34
C LYS A 125 3.67 -15.55 -1.80
N VAL A 126 3.19 -14.52 -1.12
CA VAL A 126 4.04 -13.47 -0.53
C VAL A 126 4.95 -14.06 0.54
N ARG A 127 4.40 -14.88 1.45
CA ARG A 127 5.16 -15.57 2.51
C ARG A 127 6.30 -16.39 1.91
N THR A 128 6.01 -17.23 0.91
CA THR A 128 7.02 -18.03 0.24
C THR A 128 8.10 -17.18 -0.44
N CYS A 129 7.73 -16.05 -1.07
CA CYS A 129 8.73 -15.16 -1.66
C CYS A 129 9.65 -14.48 -0.63
N LEU A 130 9.17 -14.29 0.60
CA LEU A 130 9.91 -13.68 1.71
C LEU A 130 10.86 -14.67 2.41
N GLU A 131 10.76 -15.97 2.14
CA GLU A 131 11.66 -16.96 2.74
C GLU A 131 13.10 -16.73 2.23
N PRO A 132 14.12 -16.82 3.12
CA PRO A 132 15.51 -16.81 2.70
C PRO A 132 15.77 -17.95 1.72
N ARG A 133 16.47 -17.68 0.62
CA ARG A 133 16.94 -18.70 -0.31
C ARG A 133 18.32 -19.20 0.08
#